data_AF-A0A919Q866-F1
#
_entry.id   AF-A0A919Q866-F1
#
_cell.length_a   1.000
_cell.length_b   1.000
_cell.length_c   1.000
_cell.angle_alpha   90.00
_cell.angle_beta   90.00
_cell.angle_gamma   90.00
#
_symmetry.space_group_name_H-M   'P 1'
#
loop_
_entity.id
_entity.type
_entity.pdbx_description
1 polymer ?
#
loop_
_entity_poly.entity_id
_entity_poly.type
_entity_poly.pdbx_seq_one_letter_code
_entity_poly.pdbx_strand_id
1 'polypeptide(L)'
;MHGEPITYSRPPVEAKVKAMTFVQYILGVAGLAVLQVVDADHSLIEFLPDWLEAVGIPLIPTAMAAVAGYKARHTPRPDLPGHQR
;
A
#
# COMPACT_ATOMS: atom_id res chain seq x y z
N MET A 1 -42.83 -8.30 10.90
CA MET A 1 -41.55 -8.55 11.60
C MET A 1 -40.70 -7.31 11.44
N HIS A 2 -40.62 -6.49 12.48
CA HIS A 2 -39.85 -5.25 12.48
C HIS A 2 -38.36 -5.63 12.61
N GLY A 3 -37.57 -5.36 11.56
CA GLY A 3 -36.13 -5.50 11.63
C GLY A 3 -35.58 -4.46 12.59
N GLU A 4 -34.86 -4.88 13.62
CA GLU A 4 -34.21 -3.96 14.53
C GLU A 4 -33.27 -3.02 13.74
N PRO A 5 -33.20 -1.72 14.09
CA PRO A 5 -32.33 -0.78 13.42
C PRO A 5 -30.86 -1.18 13.67
N ILE A 6 -30.21 -1.65 12.61
CA ILE A 6 -28.79 -2.01 12.62
C ILE A 6 -28.01 -0.71 12.87
N THR A 7 -27.51 -0.54 14.09
CA THR A 7 -26.71 0.63 14.44
C THR A 7 -25.29 0.39 13.96
N TYR A 8 -24.92 0.94 12.81
CA TYR A 8 -23.55 0.90 12.31
C TYR A 8 -22.65 1.78 13.19
N SER A 9 -22.07 1.22 14.25
CA SER A 9 -20.94 1.86 14.93
C SER A 9 -19.80 1.99 13.91
N ARG A 10 -19.20 3.18 13.73
CA ARG A 10 -18.03 3.37 12.86
C ARG A 10 -16.92 2.42 13.30
N PRO A 11 -16.68 1.30 12.61
CA PRO A 11 -15.75 0.31 13.10
C PRO A 11 -14.34 0.90 12.99
N PRO A 12 -13.40 0.51 13.87
CA PRO A 12 -12.00 0.96 13.80
C PRO A 12 -11.31 0.66 12.46
N VAL A 13 -11.92 -0.17 11.61
CA VAL A 13 -11.53 -0.43 10.22
C VAL A 13 -11.49 0.85 9.38
N GLU A 14 -12.47 1.76 9.50
CA GLU A 14 -12.52 2.96 8.65
C GLU A 14 -11.35 3.91 8.95
N ALA A 15 -11.06 4.13 10.23
CA ALA A 15 -9.92 4.95 10.66
C ALA A 15 -8.58 4.35 10.22
N LYS A 16 -8.41 3.02 10.37
CA LYS A 16 -7.23 2.31 9.91
C LYS A 16 -7.05 2.44 8.40
N VAL A 17 -8.12 2.25 7.62
CA VAL A 17 -8.05 2.36 6.15
C VAL A 17 -7.64 3.77 5.74
N LYS A 18 -8.26 4.81 6.31
CA LYS A 18 -7.88 6.21 6.02
C LYS A 18 -6.42 6.50 6.34
N ALA A 19 -5.95 6.06 7.51
CA ALA A 19 -4.55 6.22 7.91
C ALA A 19 -3.60 5.50 6.95
N MET A 20 -3.90 4.25 6.58
CA MET A 20 -3.08 3.47 5.66
C MET A 20 -3.08 4.06 4.25
N THR A 21 -4.23 4.54 3.74
CA THR A 21 -4.30 5.21 2.44
C THR A 21 -3.45 6.48 2.42
N PHE A 22 -3.50 7.27 3.49
CA PHE A 22 -2.68 8.48 3.61
C PHE A 22 -1.17 8.16 3.64
N VAL A 23 -0.78 7.18 4.46
CA VAL A 23 0.61 6.70 4.52
C VAL A 23 1.08 6.17 3.17
N GLN A 24 0.24 5.39 2.48
CA GLN A 24 0.55 4.85 1.16
C GLN A 24 0.74 5.96 0.13
N TYR A 25 -0.10 7.00 0.16
CA TYR A 25 0.05 8.16 -0.71
C TYR A 25 1.38 8.88 -0.48
N ILE A 26 1.72 9.18 0.78
CA ILE A 26 3.00 9.84 1.12
C ILE A 26 4.19 8.98 0.70
N LEU A 27 4.16 7.67 1.00
CA LEU A 27 5.23 6.76 0.60
C LEU A 27 5.36 6.66 -0.93
N GLY A 28 4.24 6.67 -1.66
CA GLY A 28 4.24 6.68 -3.12
C GLY A 28 4.91 7.94 -3.68
N VAL A 29 4.54 9.11 -3.16
CA VAL A 29 5.15 10.39 -3.58
C VAL A 29 6.64 10.44 -3.22
N ALA A 30 7.01 10.02 -2.01
CA ALA A 30 8.41 9.97 -1.58
C ALA A 30 9.23 9.00 -2.44
N GLY A 31 8.69 7.82 -2.75
CA GLY A 31 9.34 6.83 -3.62
C GLY A 31 9.56 7.37 -5.03
N LEU A 32 8.56 8.04 -5.61
CA LEU A 32 8.71 8.70 -6.91
C LEU A 32 9.77 9.80 -6.88
N ALA A 33 9.80 10.62 -5.82
CA ALA A 33 10.83 11.66 -5.68
C ALA A 33 12.25 11.07 -5.64
N VAL A 34 12.45 9.93 -4.95
CA VAL A 34 13.74 9.23 -4.94
C VAL A 34 14.09 8.71 -6.34
N LEU A 35 13.14 8.10 -7.06
CA LEU A 35 13.38 7.61 -8.41
C LEU A 35 13.75 8.74 -9.39
N GLN A 36 13.14 9.91 -9.24
CA GLN A 36 13.48 11.09 -10.05
C GLN A 36 14.91 11.59 -9.79
N VAL A 37 15.41 11.49 -8.56
CA VAL A 37 16.81 11.84 -8.24
C VAL A 37 17.79 10.84 -8.88
N VAL A 38 17.46 9.54 -8.87
CA VAL A 38 18.27 8.51 -9.51
C VAL A 38 18.31 8.69 -11.02
N ASP A 39 17.16 9.00 -11.64
CA ASP A 39 17.06 9.29 -13.08
C ASP A 39 17.87 10.56 -13.47
N ALA A 40 17.94 11.55 -12.57
CA ALA A 40 18.71 12.77 -12.78
C ALA A 40 20.24 12.58 -12.63
N ASP A 41 20.69 11.56 -11.90
CA ASP A 41 22.10 11.27 -11.65
C ASP A 41 22.39 9.77 -11.73
N HIS A 42 22.66 9.29 -12.95
CA HIS A 42 22.98 7.88 -13.20
C HIS A 42 24.30 7.39 -12.58
N SER A 43 25.18 8.30 -12.12
CA SER A 43 26.39 7.88 -11.41
C SER A 43 26.07 7.12 -10.11
N LEU A 44 24.87 7.34 -9.56
CA LEU A 44 24.38 6.66 -8.36
C LEU A 44 24.15 5.15 -8.58
N ILE A 45 23.97 4.70 -9.82
CA ILE A 45 23.70 3.30 -10.17
C ILE A 45 24.65 2.75 -11.24
N GLU A 46 25.74 3.44 -11.56
CA GLU A 46 26.71 3.07 -12.60
C GLU A 46 27.37 1.69 -12.39
N PHE A 47 27.34 1.16 -11.17
CA PHE A 47 27.80 -0.20 -10.86
C PHE A 47 26.85 -1.31 -11.34
N LEU A 48 25.63 -0.96 -11.75
CA LEU A 48 24.59 -1.90 -12.17
C LEU A 48 24.66 -2.12 -13.70
N PRO A 49 24.52 -3.35 -14.21
CA PRO A 49 24.45 -3.59 -15.64
C PRO A 49 23.19 -2.94 -16.27
N ASP A 50 23.31 -2.30 -17.43
CA ASP A 50 22.22 -1.59 -18.13
C ASP A 50 20.92 -2.40 -18.27
N TRP A 51 21.03 -3.71 -18.50
CA TRP A 51 19.85 -4.58 -18.65
C TRP A 51 19.06 -4.73 -17.34
N LEU A 52 19.76 -4.67 -16.20
CA LEU A 52 19.14 -4.76 -14.89
C LEU A 52 18.47 -3.44 -14.51
N GLU A 53 18.96 -2.31 -15.01
CA GLU A 53 18.31 -1.02 -14.87
C GLU A 53 16.97 -1.00 -15.61
N ALA A 54 16.98 -1.40 -16.90
CA ALA A 54 15.81 -1.40 -17.77
C ALA A 54 14.67 -2.31 -17.27
N VAL A 55 15.00 -3.39 -16.57
CA VAL A 55 14.01 -4.34 -16.03
C VAL A 55 13.71 -4.08 -14.54
N GLY A 56 14.74 -3.73 -13.77
CA GLY A 56 14.66 -3.60 -12.32
C GLY A 56 13.95 -2.33 -11.86
N ILE A 57 14.27 -1.18 -12.45
CA ILE A 57 13.67 0.11 -12.03
C ILE A 57 12.14 0.10 -12.18
N PRO A 58 11.55 -0.35 -13.31
CA PRO A 58 10.10 -0.42 -13.47
C PRO A 58 9.41 -1.40 -12.50
N LEU A 59 10.14 -2.37 -11.95
CA LEU A 59 9.61 -3.36 -10.99
C LEU A 59 9.62 -2.87 -9.54
N ILE A 60 10.29 -1.77 -9.22
CA ILE A 60 10.36 -1.25 -7.85
C ILE A 60 8.95 -0.94 -7.31
N PRO A 61 8.06 -0.22 -8.02
CA PRO A 61 6.72 0.07 -7.51
C PRO A 61 5.87 -1.18 -7.26
N THR A 62 5.97 -2.19 -8.13
CA THR A 62 5.20 -3.44 -8.00
C THR A 62 5.75 -4.31 -6.86
N ALA A 63 7.07 -4.38 -6.70
CA ALA A 63 7.70 -5.06 -5.57
C ALA A 63 7.33 -4.41 -4.24
N MET A 64 7.33 -3.08 -4.16
CA MET A 64 6.87 -2.33 -2.98
C MET A 64 5.40 -2.64 -2.66
N ALA A 65 4.53 -2.65 -3.66
CA ALA A 65 3.12 -2.98 -3.48
C ALA A 65 2.92 -4.42 -2.99
N ALA A 66 3.68 -5.38 -3.54
CA ALA A 66 3.63 -6.78 -3.12
C ALA A 66 4.05 -6.97 -1.66
N VAL A 67 5.16 -6.35 -1.24
CA VAL A 67 5.64 -6.40 0.15
C VAL A 67 4.66 -5.72 1.11
N ALA A 68 4.11 -4.57 0.71
CA ALA A 68 3.11 -3.86 1.50
C ALA A 68 1.83 -4.70 1.69
N GLY A 69 1.36 -5.35 0.62
CA GLY A 69 0.23 -6.28 0.67
C GLY A 69 0.50 -7.49 1.57
N TYR A 70 1.68 -8.11 1.45
CA TYR A 70 2.07 -9.27 2.28
C TYR A 70 2.13 -8.95 3.78
N LYS A 71 2.61 -7.74 4.14
CA LYS A 71 2.67 -7.30 5.54
C LYS A 71 1.35 -6.74 6.09
N ALA A 72 0.36 -6.46 5.23
CA ALA A 72 -0.89 -5.84 5.65
C ALA A 72 -1.69 -6.80 6.56
N ARG A 73 -1.72 -6.53 7.88
CA ARG A 73 -2.58 -7.28 8.79
C ARG A 73 -4.04 -7.01 8.47
N HIS A 74 -4.79 -8.06 8.13
CA HIS A 74 -6.24 -8.01 8.06
C HIS A 74 -6.81 -7.71 9.45
N THR A 75 -7.69 -6.71 9.53
CA THR A 75 -8.49 -6.49 10.74
C THR A 75 -9.73 -7.39 10.64
N PRO A 76 -10.02 -8.23 11.65
CA PRO A 76 -11.28 -8.96 11.69
C PRO A 76 -12.47 -8.01 11.59
N ARG A 77 -13.56 -8.43 10.93
CA ARG A 77 -14.80 -7.65 10.85
C ARG A 77 -15.77 -8.12 11.95
N PRO A 78 -15.73 -7.53 13.16
CA PRO A 78 -16.66 -7.90 14.22
C PRO A 78 -18.11 -7.52 13.89
N ASP A 79 -18.29 -6.60 12.96
CA ASP A 79 -19.56 -6.11 12.44
C ASP A 79 -20.29 -7.10 11.52
N LEU A 80 -19.60 -8.08 10.93
CA LEU A 80 -20.24 -9.08 10.08
C LEU A 80 -20.83 -10.23 10.93
N PRO A 81 -22.06 -10.68 10.62
CA PRO A 81 -22.66 -11.84 11.28
C PRO A 81 -21.86 -13.12 10.95
N GLY A 82 -21.80 -14.09 11.87
CA GLY A 82 -20.86 -15.23 11.83
C GLY A 82 -20.95 -16.16 10.63
N HIS A 83 -22.00 -16.08 9.82
CA HIS A 83 -22.14 -16.80 8.54
C HIS A 83 -21.47 -16.07 7.36
N GLN A 84 -21.01 -14.84 7.56
CA GLN A 84 -20.32 -13.99 6.56
C GLN A 84 -18.88 -13.64 7.00
N ARG A 85 -18.44 -14.16 8.15
CA ARG A 85 -17.09 -13.96 8.69
C ARG A 85 -16.09 -14.95 8.11
#